data_AF-A0AAN4PBG4-F1
#
_entry.id   AF-A0AAN4PBG4-F1
#
_cell.length_a   1.000
_cell.length_b   1.000
_cell.length_c   1.000
_cell.angle_alpha   90.00
_cell.angle_beta   90.00
_cell.angle_gamma   90.00
#
_symmetry.space_group_name_H-M   'P 1'
#
loop_
_entity.id
_entity.type
_entity.pdbx_description
1 polymer ?
#
loop_
_entity_poly.entity_id
_entity_poly.type
_entity_poly.pdbx_seq_one_letter_code
_entity_poly.pdbx_strand_id
1 'polypeptide(L)'
;MAYLWTVEGPLADAKIKVLLTSVIALEAGMAVVPRGEFYKREPPIALRPKVGIVADVQYHGKPRRLKIRAPWTIWHGDEEDAGVSIVIFQTEMGRYAEELHCCLAYMGAIHRARKSIHQDACIYGIATDGQHWMFIRIDNESKYSFGFNNHDLDQVYTMLRIMVRHAMHLASQRVVALTTEKLPCSIRFYDPYKKTPPEVDIAADMEFE
;
A
#
# COMPACT_ATOMS: atom_id res chain seq x y z
N MET A 1 9.38 33.84 2.53
CA MET A 1 9.19 33.38 1.14
C MET A 1 8.34 32.11 1.19
N ALA A 2 7.08 32.20 0.78
CA ALA A 2 6.17 31.05 0.76
C ALA A 2 6.41 30.26 -0.54
N TYR A 3 6.85 29.01 -0.42
CA TYR A 3 6.83 28.10 -1.55
C TYR A 3 5.37 27.72 -1.82
N LEU A 4 4.85 28.20 -2.95
CA LEU A 4 3.47 27.97 -3.40
C LEU A 4 3.38 26.52 -3.92
N TRP A 5 2.73 25.64 -3.16
CA TRP A 5 2.63 24.19 -3.43
C TRP A 5 1.53 23.81 -4.43
N THR A 6 1.13 24.68 -5.33
CA THR A 6 -0.01 24.42 -6.24
C THR A 6 0.44 23.69 -7.50
N VAL A 7 0.41 22.35 -7.50
CA VAL A 7 0.36 21.61 -8.78
C VAL A 7 -0.47 20.34 -8.64
N GLU A 8 -1.66 20.34 -9.26
CA GLU A 8 -2.50 19.14 -9.47
C GLU A 8 -2.03 18.35 -10.71
N GLY A 9 -2.38 17.07 -10.79
CA GLY A 9 -2.07 16.20 -11.93
C GLY A 9 -0.79 15.36 -11.80
N PRO A 10 -0.21 14.85 -12.91
CA PRO A 10 0.91 13.90 -12.92
C PRO A 10 2.15 14.33 -12.13
N LEU A 11 2.30 15.63 -11.87
CA LEU A 11 3.41 16.19 -11.10
C LEU A 11 3.24 15.97 -9.59
N ALA A 12 2.01 15.99 -9.06
CA ALA A 12 1.74 15.68 -7.66
C ALA A 12 2.07 14.21 -7.35
N ASP A 13 1.72 13.33 -8.29
CA ASP A 13 2.04 11.90 -8.26
C ASP A 13 3.56 11.65 -8.34
N ALA A 14 4.27 12.43 -9.17
CA ALA A 14 5.72 12.37 -9.25
C ALA A 14 6.40 12.80 -7.93
N LYS A 15 5.91 13.86 -7.26
CA LYS A 15 6.47 14.35 -6.00
C LYS A 15 6.31 13.33 -4.86
N ILE A 16 5.12 12.76 -4.69
CA ILE A 16 4.91 11.75 -3.63
C ILE A 16 5.77 10.52 -3.90
N LYS A 17 5.89 10.10 -5.18
CA LYS A 17 6.73 8.98 -5.57
C LYS A 17 8.19 9.23 -5.20
N VAL A 18 8.72 10.42 -5.49
CA VAL A 18 10.10 10.80 -5.13
C VAL A 18 10.29 10.78 -3.60
N LEU A 19 9.35 11.34 -2.84
CA LEU A 19 9.41 11.35 -1.37
C LEU A 19 9.43 9.92 -0.81
N LEU A 20 8.46 9.09 -1.21
CA LEU A 20 8.33 7.70 -0.74
C LEU A 20 9.56 6.87 -1.13
N THR A 21 10.02 6.98 -2.37
CA THR A 21 11.23 6.28 -2.84
C THR A 21 12.47 6.70 -2.05
N SER A 22 12.60 8.00 -1.75
CA SER A 22 13.73 8.51 -0.96
C SER A 22 13.71 8.01 0.49
N VAL A 23 12.54 7.93 1.12
CA VAL A 23 12.40 7.36 2.49
C VAL A 23 12.75 5.88 2.48
N ILE A 24 12.24 5.11 1.52
CA ILE A 24 12.55 3.68 1.38
C ILE A 24 14.05 3.48 1.18
N ALA A 25 14.68 4.27 0.30
CA ALA A 25 16.10 4.18 0.04
C ALA A 25 16.95 4.50 1.28
N LEU A 26 16.60 5.57 1.99
CA LEU A 26 17.30 5.94 3.23
C LEU A 26 17.21 4.81 4.27
N GLU A 27 16.02 4.27 4.51
CA GLU A 27 15.81 3.23 5.52
C GLU A 27 16.40 1.88 5.11
N ALA A 28 16.55 1.61 3.82
CA ALA A 28 17.27 0.44 3.32
C ALA A 28 18.81 0.57 3.46
N GLY A 29 19.32 1.68 4.03
CA GLY A 29 20.75 1.96 4.09
C GLY A 29 21.38 2.15 2.71
N MET A 30 20.56 2.44 1.69
CA MET A 30 21.05 2.74 0.35
C MET A 30 21.59 4.16 0.37
N ALA A 31 22.89 4.32 0.12
CA ALA A 31 23.43 5.63 -0.15
C ALA A 31 22.66 6.24 -1.32
N VAL A 32 22.28 7.51 -1.23
CA VAL A 32 21.71 8.26 -2.37
C VAL A 32 22.87 8.49 -3.35
N VAL A 33 23.29 7.44 -4.05
CA VAL A 33 24.40 7.47 -5.00
C VAL A 33 23.91 8.04 -6.35
N PRO A 34 24.78 8.65 -7.17
CA PRO A 34 24.40 9.14 -8.48
C PRO A 34 23.79 8.02 -9.34
N ARG A 35 22.85 8.42 -10.22
CA ARG A 35 21.97 7.63 -11.12
C ARG A 35 22.48 6.29 -11.71
N GLY A 36 23.77 6.01 -11.73
CA GLY A 36 24.39 4.83 -12.34
C GLY A 36 24.53 3.59 -11.44
N GLU A 37 24.54 3.73 -10.11
CA GLU A 37 24.73 2.59 -9.18
C GLU A 37 23.48 2.19 -8.40
N PHE A 38 22.35 2.82 -8.69
CA PHE A 38 21.08 2.72 -7.95
C PHE A 38 20.42 1.32 -7.94
N TYR A 39 21.01 0.30 -8.58
CA TYR A 39 20.34 -0.96 -8.90
C TYR A 39 21.06 -2.25 -8.47
N LYS A 40 22.08 -2.21 -7.60
CA LYS A 40 22.73 -3.47 -7.17
C LYS A 40 22.00 -4.23 -6.06
N ARG A 41 21.10 -3.60 -5.31
CA ARG A 41 20.30 -4.24 -4.25
C ARG A 41 18.87 -3.76 -4.34
N GLU A 42 17.93 -4.70 -4.46
CA GLU A 42 16.51 -4.37 -4.33
C GLU A 42 16.19 -4.18 -2.84
N PRO A 43 15.49 -3.09 -2.45
CA PRO A 43 15.04 -2.92 -1.08
C PRO A 43 14.08 -4.08 -0.71
N PRO A 44 14.07 -4.54 0.55
CA PRO A 44 13.22 -5.66 0.96
C PRO A 44 11.73 -5.27 1.03
N ILE A 45 11.41 -4.02 0.68
CA ILE A 45 10.04 -3.53 0.51
C ILE A 45 9.90 -2.83 -0.86
N ALA A 46 8.72 -2.91 -1.47
CA ALA A 46 8.43 -2.39 -2.80
C ALA A 46 7.33 -1.32 -2.78
N LEU A 47 7.58 -0.17 -3.41
CA LEU A 47 6.54 0.82 -3.72
C LEU A 47 5.81 0.39 -5.00
N ARG A 48 4.51 0.10 -4.90
CA ARG A 48 3.67 -0.34 -6.02
C ARG A 48 2.56 0.70 -6.30
N PRO A 49 2.49 1.28 -7.51
CA PRO A 49 1.43 2.21 -7.88
C PRO A 49 0.11 1.48 -8.18
N LYS A 50 -1.00 2.16 -7.94
CA LYS A 50 -2.33 1.85 -8.49
C LYS A 50 -2.81 0.42 -8.25
N VAL A 51 -2.40 -0.19 -7.14
CA VAL A 51 -2.84 -1.54 -6.78
C VAL A 51 -4.26 -1.48 -6.24
N GLY A 52 -5.11 -2.34 -6.79
CA GLY A 52 -6.48 -2.52 -6.37
C GLY A 52 -6.69 -3.78 -5.57
N ILE A 53 -7.73 -3.75 -4.74
CA ILE A 53 -8.27 -4.93 -4.08
C ILE A 53 -9.75 -5.08 -4.38
N VAL A 54 -10.17 -6.34 -4.42
CA VAL A 54 -11.56 -6.77 -4.40
C VAL A 54 -11.73 -7.62 -3.15
N ALA A 55 -12.63 -7.22 -2.25
CA ALA A 55 -12.87 -7.94 -1.01
C ALA A 55 -14.36 -8.20 -0.76
N ASP A 56 -14.69 -9.40 -0.29
CA ASP A 56 -16.05 -9.74 0.12
C ASP A 56 -16.30 -9.26 1.56
N VAL A 57 -17.27 -8.34 1.70
CA VAL A 57 -17.59 -7.64 2.95
C VAL A 57 -19.07 -7.78 3.31
N GLN A 58 -19.38 -7.65 4.59
CA GLN A 58 -20.76 -7.53 5.06
C GLN A 58 -21.08 -6.05 5.24
N TYR A 59 -22.10 -5.55 4.53
CA TYR A 59 -22.53 -4.15 4.61
C TYR A 59 -24.05 -4.11 4.84
N HIS A 60 -24.47 -3.55 5.98
CA HIS A 60 -25.85 -3.60 6.48
C HIS A 60 -26.46 -5.02 6.43
N GLY A 61 -25.68 -6.01 6.90
CA GLY A 61 -26.10 -7.42 6.96
C GLY A 61 -26.21 -8.12 5.61
N LYS A 62 -25.81 -7.48 4.50
CA LYS A 62 -25.83 -8.06 3.16
C LYS A 62 -24.40 -8.28 2.65
N PRO A 63 -24.12 -9.42 2.01
CA PRO A 63 -22.84 -9.63 1.35
C PRO A 63 -22.71 -8.64 0.20
N ARG A 64 -21.58 -7.93 0.16
CA ARG A 64 -21.20 -6.98 -0.88
C ARG A 64 -19.75 -7.22 -1.28
N ARG A 65 -19.41 -6.78 -2.48
CA ARG A 65 -18.04 -6.81 -2.99
C ARG A 65 -17.48 -5.39 -2.97
N LEU A 66 -16.56 -5.13 -2.05
CA LEU A 66 -15.77 -3.90 -2.03
C LEU A 66 -14.76 -3.97 -3.17
N LYS A 67 -14.71 -2.93 -4.00
CA LYS A 67 -13.66 -2.74 -5.00
C LYS A 67 -13.04 -1.37 -4.77
N ILE A 68 -11.74 -1.35 -4.48
CA ILE A 68 -11.02 -0.13 -4.18
C ILE A 68 -9.61 -0.19 -4.76
N ARG A 69 -9.05 0.96 -5.09
CA ARG A 69 -7.71 1.09 -5.67
C ARG A 69 -6.95 2.22 -4.99
N ALA A 70 -5.80 1.89 -4.43
CA ALA A 70 -4.93 2.87 -3.80
C ALA A 70 -3.97 3.46 -4.86
N PRO A 71 -3.78 4.79 -4.89
CA PRO A 71 -2.76 5.43 -5.73
C PRO A 71 -1.37 4.85 -5.51
N TRP A 72 -0.99 4.61 -4.24
CA TRP A 72 0.30 4.06 -3.87
C TRP A 72 0.17 3.07 -2.71
N THR A 73 1.00 2.03 -2.74
CA THR A 73 1.10 1.03 -1.68
C THR A 73 2.55 0.65 -1.47
N ILE A 74 2.95 0.38 -0.22
CA ILE A 74 4.28 -0.14 0.12
C ILE A 74 4.11 -1.56 0.62
N TRP A 75 4.85 -2.48 0.02
CA TRP A 75 4.74 -3.91 0.21
C TRP A 75 6.00 -4.46 0.87
N HIS A 76 5.86 -5.27 1.90
CA HIS A 76 6.93 -6.07 2.51
C HIS A 76 6.94 -7.52 2.02
N GLY A 77 5.87 -7.93 1.36
CA GLY A 77 5.67 -9.26 0.81
C GLY A 77 4.89 -9.23 -0.50
N ASP A 78 4.08 -10.25 -0.72
CA ASP A 78 3.39 -10.53 -1.97
C ASP A 78 1.87 -10.54 -1.79
N GLU A 79 1.16 -10.91 -2.85
CA GLU A 79 -0.28 -10.98 -2.83
C GLU A 79 -0.79 -12.17 -2.00
N GLU A 80 0.02 -13.21 -1.81
CA GLU A 80 -0.33 -14.46 -1.10
C GLU A 80 -0.26 -14.38 0.43
N ASP A 81 0.41 -13.37 0.97
CA ASP A 81 0.47 -13.03 2.41
C ASP A 81 -0.14 -11.64 2.70
N ALA A 82 -0.80 -11.03 1.72
CA ALA A 82 -1.34 -9.68 1.80
C ALA A 82 -0.27 -8.72 2.32
N GLY A 83 0.92 -8.79 1.73
CA GLY A 83 2.15 -8.12 2.14
C GLY A 83 2.14 -6.59 2.07
N VAL A 84 0.98 -5.92 2.10
CA VAL A 84 0.84 -4.45 2.09
C VAL A 84 1.08 -3.84 3.48
N SER A 85 2.20 -3.15 3.72
CA SER A 85 2.46 -2.49 5.00
C SER A 85 1.83 -1.10 5.10
N ILE A 86 1.81 -0.36 3.99
CA ILE A 86 1.36 1.02 3.96
C ILE A 86 0.47 1.23 2.75
N VAL A 87 -0.70 1.84 2.98
CA VAL A 87 -1.63 2.28 1.94
C VAL A 87 -1.62 3.80 1.89
N ILE A 88 -1.49 4.38 0.69
CA ILE A 88 -1.44 5.83 0.54
C ILE A 88 -2.50 6.27 -0.47
N PHE A 89 -3.42 7.11 0.01
CA PHE A 89 -4.40 7.83 -0.80
C PHE A 89 -3.98 9.30 -0.90
N GLN A 90 -3.46 9.64 -2.09
CA GLN A 90 -3.21 11.02 -2.47
C GLN A 90 -4.42 11.55 -3.23
N THR A 91 -4.85 12.76 -2.91
CA THR A 91 -5.95 13.47 -3.56
C THR A 91 -5.59 14.92 -3.85
N GLU A 92 -6.53 15.65 -4.44
CA GLU A 92 -6.46 17.08 -4.72
C GLU A 92 -6.52 17.90 -3.43
N MET A 93 -6.03 19.15 -3.51
CA MET A 93 -5.96 20.05 -2.36
C MET A 93 -7.33 20.24 -1.70
N GLY A 94 -7.38 20.09 -0.38
CA GLY A 94 -8.60 20.24 0.40
C GLY A 94 -9.52 19.01 0.45
N ARG A 95 -9.20 17.92 -0.25
CA ARG A 95 -10.06 16.72 -0.34
C ARG A 95 -9.57 15.53 0.47
N TYR A 96 -8.50 15.67 1.26
CA TYR A 96 -7.89 14.56 2.02
C TYR A 96 -8.86 13.83 2.97
N ALA A 97 -9.87 14.53 3.49
CA ALA A 97 -10.89 13.94 4.35
C ALA A 97 -11.83 12.96 3.61
N GLU A 98 -12.08 13.19 2.31
CA GLU A 98 -12.93 12.32 1.49
C GLU A 98 -12.27 10.93 1.30
N GLU A 99 -10.95 10.92 1.14
CA GLU A 99 -10.17 9.70 0.93
C GLU A 99 -9.93 8.88 2.20
N LEU A 100 -10.24 9.44 3.38
CA LEU A 100 -10.08 8.73 4.65
C LEU A 100 -10.86 7.40 4.66
N HIS A 101 -12.10 7.43 4.18
CA HIS A 101 -12.96 6.25 4.15
C HIS A 101 -12.42 5.19 3.18
N CYS A 102 -11.91 5.61 2.03
CA CYS A 102 -11.25 4.73 1.07
C CYS A 102 -9.99 4.11 1.67
N CYS A 103 -9.13 4.91 2.30
CA CYS A 103 -7.93 4.43 2.98
C CYS A 103 -8.28 3.39 4.05
N LEU A 104 -9.23 3.69 4.94
CA LEU A 104 -9.68 2.77 5.99
C LEU A 104 -10.30 1.48 5.44
N ALA A 105 -11.10 1.57 4.38
CA ALA A 105 -11.70 0.40 3.75
C ALA A 105 -10.64 -0.53 3.15
N TYR A 106 -9.62 0.04 2.49
CA TYR A 106 -8.49 -0.73 1.96
C TYR A 106 -7.72 -1.39 3.10
N MET A 107 -7.35 -0.61 4.12
CA MET A 107 -6.60 -1.10 5.28
C MET A 107 -7.37 -2.21 6.02
N GLY A 108 -8.67 -2.03 6.25
CA GLY A 108 -9.51 -3.00 6.94
C GLY A 108 -9.62 -4.32 6.19
N ALA A 109 -9.66 -4.29 4.85
CA ALA A 109 -9.66 -5.50 4.03
C ALA A 109 -8.35 -6.29 4.18
N ILE A 110 -7.20 -5.61 4.11
CA ILE A 110 -5.89 -6.23 4.33
C ILE A 110 -5.75 -6.76 5.77
N HIS A 111 -6.12 -5.94 6.77
CA HIS A 111 -6.07 -6.30 8.18
C HIS A 111 -6.89 -7.58 8.45
N ARG A 112 -8.13 -7.62 7.97
CA ARG A 112 -8.99 -8.80 8.10
C ARG A 112 -8.39 -10.04 7.45
N ALA A 113 -7.80 -9.89 6.27
CA ALA A 113 -7.18 -11.00 5.55
C ALA A 113 -5.97 -11.57 6.31
N ARG A 114 -5.09 -10.71 6.83
CA ARG A 114 -3.95 -11.11 7.65
C ARG A 114 -4.35 -11.81 8.95
N LYS A 115 -5.40 -11.31 9.62
CA LYS A 115 -5.97 -11.96 10.82
C LYS A 115 -6.45 -13.39 10.54
N SER A 116 -6.96 -13.65 9.33
CA SER A 116 -7.44 -14.99 8.96
C SER A 116 -6.33 -16.00 8.63
N ILE A 117 -5.10 -15.53 8.40
CA ILE A 117 -3.91 -16.36 8.18
C ILE A 117 -2.89 -16.20 9.31
N HIS A 118 -3.36 -15.77 10.48
CA HIS A 118 -2.56 -15.63 11.71
C HIS A 118 -1.25 -14.83 11.59
N GLN A 119 -1.21 -13.86 10.68
CA GLN A 119 -0.05 -12.97 10.49
C GLN A 119 -0.19 -11.65 11.26
N ASP A 120 0.92 -10.91 11.37
CA ASP A 120 0.90 -9.53 11.85
C ASP A 120 -0.02 -8.68 10.96
N ALA A 121 -1.12 -8.24 11.55
CA ALA A 121 -2.19 -7.50 10.90
C ALA A 121 -2.02 -5.98 11.08
N CYS A 122 -0.97 -5.51 11.74
CA CYS A 122 -0.68 -4.10 11.88
C CYS A 122 -0.46 -3.50 10.48
N ILE A 123 -1.22 -2.45 10.18
CA ILE A 123 -1.17 -1.79 8.88
C ILE A 123 -1.28 -0.28 9.08
N TYR A 124 -0.54 0.45 8.25
CA TYR A 124 -0.57 1.90 8.24
C TYR A 124 -1.24 2.44 6.98
N GLY A 125 -1.81 3.62 7.13
CA GLY A 125 -2.48 4.36 6.07
C GLY A 125 -2.04 5.81 6.06
N ILE A 126 -2.07 6.42 4.88
CA ILE A 126 -1.86 7.85 4.69
C ILE A 126 -2.98 8.37 3.80
N ALA A 127 -3.72 9.37 4.28
CA ALA A 127 -4.57 10.20 3.43
C ALA A 127 -3.96 11.60 3.36
N THR A 128 -3.67 12.09 2.16
CA THR A 128 -2.99 13.37 1.98
C THR A 128 -3.41 14.08 0.71
N ASP A 129 -3.42 15.40 0.75
CA ASP A 129 -3.55 16.27 -0.41
C ASP A 129 -2.22 16.93 -0.81
N GLY A 130 -1.11 16.46 -0.22
CA GLY A 130 0.23 17.01 -0.37
C GLY A 130 0.56 18.14 0.61
N GLN A 131 -0.44 18.80 1.19
CA GLN A 131 -0.25 19.85 2.21
C GLN A 131 -0.58 19.32 3.62
N HIS A 132 -1.72 18.63 3.75
CA HIS A 132 -2.19 18.01 4.97
C HIS A 132 -1.94 16.51 4.93
N TRP A 133 -1.56 15.96 6.08
CA TRP A 133 -1.21 14.55 6.21
C TRP A 133 -1.98 13.94 7.37
N MET A 134 -2.79 12.93 7.06
CA MET A 134 -3.42 12.09 8.05
C MET A 134 -2.72 10.73 8.07
N PHE A 135 -2.09 10.42 9.19
CA PHE A 135 -1.48 9.12 9.43
C PHE A 135 -2.46 8.24 10.19
N ILE A 136 -2.69 7.04 9.67
CA ILE A 136 -3.67 6.10 10.21
C ILE A 136 -2.92 4.82 10.57
N ARG A 137 -3.28 4.20 11.69
CA ARG A 137 -2.81 2.87 12.07
C ARG A 137 -4.01 2.02 12.44
N ILE A 138 -4.06 0.79 11.95
CA ILE A 138 -4.86 -0.28 12.55
C ILE A 138 -3.87 -1.27 13.17
N ASP A 139 -3.94 -1.47 14.47
CA ASP A 139 -3.04 -2.38 15.19
C ASP A 139 -3.54 -3.84 15.15
N ASN A 140 -2.76 -4.76 15.73
CA ASN A 140 -3.06 -6.19 15.77
C ASN A 140 -4.35 -6.55 16.55
N GLU A 141 -4.82 -5.64 17.42
CA GLU A 141 -6.06 -5.75 18.19
C GLU A 141 -7.26 -5.16 17.43
N SER A 142 -7.08 -4.78 16.16
CA SER A 142 -8.11 -4.14 15.33
C SER A 142 -8.55 -2.76 15.86
N LYS A 143 -7.75 -2.13 16.72
CA LYS A 143 -7.97 -0.74 17.15
C LYS A 143 -7.35 0.19 16.12
N TYR A 144 -8.08 1.24 15.75
CA TYR A 144 -7.59 2.27 14.85
C TYR A 144 -7.23 3.55 15.59
N SER A 145 -6.17 4.21 15.14
CA SER A 145 -5.74 5.53 15.62
C SER A 145 -5.35 6.43 14.46
N PHE A 146 -5.47 7.74 14.67
CA PHE A 146 -5.12 8.77 13.69
C PHE A 146 -4.18 9.81 14.30
N GLY A 147 -3.29 10.35 13.48
CA GLY A 147 -2.46 11.51 13.77
C GLY A 147 -2.57 12.52 12.64
N PHE A 148 -2.77 13.79 12.98
CA PHE A 148 -2.85 14.88 12.02
C PHE A 148 -1.56 15.67 12.01
N ASN A 149 -1.06 15.98 10.82
CA ASN A 149 0.00 16.96 10.63
C ASN A 149 -0.39 17.93 9.54
N ASN A 150 -0.50 19.20 9.91
CA ASN A 150 -0.97 20.24 9.00
C ASN A 150 0.18 21.00 8.33
N HIS A 151 1.39 21.08 8.90
CA HIS A 151 2.43 21.99 8.37
C HIS A 151 3.90 21.64 8.68
N ASP A 152 4.21 20.56 9.41
CA ASP A 152 5.59 20.24 9.79
C ASP A 152 6.14 19.08 8.95
N LEU A 153 6.96 19.41 7.95
CA LEU A 153 7.58 18.43 7.06
C LEU A 153 8.52 17.47 7.79
N ASP A 154 9.18 17.90 8.86
CA ASP A 154 10.08 17.03 9.63
C ASP A 154 9.29 15.96 10.39
N GLN A 155 8.12 16.33 10.90
CA GLN A 155 7.18 15.38 11.49
C GLN A 155 6.59 14.41 10.44
N VAL A 156 6.21 14.91 9.25
CA VAL A 156 5.75 14.04 8.14
C VAL A 156 6.83 13.02 7.81
N TYR A 157 8.07 13.49 7.63
CA TYR A 157 9.21 12.66 7.30
C TYR A 157 9.50 11.63 8.41
N THR A 158 9.45 12.05 9.67
CA THR A 158 9.63 11.18 10.83
C THR A 158 8.58 10.06 10.87
N MET A 159 7.29 10.39 10.65
CA MET A 159 6.21 9.41 10.61
C MET A 159 6.38 8.42 9.45
N LEU A 160 6.73 8.91 8.26
CA LEU A 160 7.03 8.07 7.11
C LEU A 160 8.17 7.08 7.41
N ARG A 161 9.25 7.55 8.03
CA ARG A 161 10.38 6.68 8.41
C ARG A 161 9.97 5.62 9.43
N ILE A 162 9.16 5.97 10.43
CA ILE A 162 8.67 5.00 11.43
C ILE A 162 7.87 3.89 10.74
N MET A 163 6.95 4.26 9.85
CA MET A 163 6.10 3.31 9.12
C MET A 163 6.93 2.43 8.17
N VAL A 164 7.90 3.02 7.47
CA VAL A 164 8.79 2.30 6.55
C VAL A 164 9.71 1.34 7.32
N ARG A 165 10.25 1.71 8.49
CA ARG A 165 11.01 0.79 9.34
C ARG A 165 10.20 -0.41 9.79
N HIS A 166 8.93 -0.19 10.14
CA HIS A 166 8.03 -1.29 10.47
C HIS A 166 7.84 -2.22 9.27
N ALA A 167 7.64 -1.67 8.06
CA ALA A 167 7.56 -2.47 6.84
C ALA A 167 8.84 -3.30 6.58
N MET A 168 10.03 -2.69 6.76
CA MET A 168 11.31 -3.38 6.65
C MET A 168 11.45 -4.49 7.70
N HIS A 169 10.99 -4.26 8.93
CA HIS A 169 11.00 -5.26 9.99
C HIS A 169 10.14 -6.47 9.61
N LEU A 170 8.92 -6.25 9.13
CA LEU A 170 8.06 -7.33 8.64
C LEU A 170 8.70 -8.10 7.47
N ALA A 171 9.30 -7.41 6.51
CA ALA A 171 10.02 -8.05 5.40
C ALA A 171 11.14 -8.96 5.92
N SER A 172 11.89 -8.52 6.93
CA SER A 172 12.96 -9.32 7.53
C SER A 172 12.44 -10.57 8.25
N GLN A 173 11.27 -10.49 8.89
CA GLN A 173 10.63 -11.63 9.55
C GLN A 173 10.07 -12.64 8.55
N ARG A 174 9.58 -12.19 7.40
CA ARG A 174 9.11 -13.06 6.32
C ARG A 174 10.22 -13.97 5.78
N VAL A 175 11.44 -13.45 5.60
CA VAL A 175 12.59 -14.27 5.16
C VAL A 175 12.86 -15.43 6.12
N VAL A 176 12.47 -15.30 7.39
CA VAL A 176 12.67 -16.31 8.44
C VAL A 176 11.48 -17.28 8.55
N ALA A 177 10.28 -16.89 8.10
CA ALA A 177 9.05 -17.64 8.27
C ALA A 177 8.53 -18.24 6.94
N LEU A 178 8.75 -19.54 6.72
CA LEU A 178 8.04 -20.33 5.71
C LEU A 178 6.62 -20.61 6.21
N THR A 179 5.67 -19.73 5.90
CA THR A 179 4.25 -19.98 6.18
C THR A 179 3.55 -20.53 4.95
N THR A 180 2.84 -21.65 5.12
CA THR A 180 2.06 -22.35 4.08
C THR A 180 0.59 -21.92 4.05
N GLU A 181 0.18 -20.97 4.90
CA GLU A 181 -1.19 -20.49 4.96
C GLU A 181 -1.47 -19.54 3.79
N LYS A 182 -2.37 -19.98 2.91
CA LYS A 182 -2.81 -19.16 1.77
C LYS A 182 -3.91 -18.21 2.21
N LEU A 183 -3.86 -17.00 1.66
CA LEU A 183 -4.94 -16.03 1.81
C LEU A 183 -6.32 -16.61 1.51
N PRO A 184 -7.36 -16.19 2.26
CA PRO A 184 -8.71 -16.55 1.91
C PRO A 184 -9.09 -15.99 0.53
N CYS A 185 -9.88 -16.75 -0.24
CA CYS A 185 -10.43 -16.34 -1.54
C CYS A 185 -11.29 -15.05 -1.47
N SER A 186 -11.59 -14.56 -0.26
CA SER A 186 -12.41 -13.39 0.03
C SER A 186 -11.70 -12.06 -0.25
N ILE A 187 -10.40 -12.06 -0.56
CA ILE A 187 -9.68 -10.88 -1.05
C ILE A 187 -8.82 -11.24 -2.25
N ARG A 188 -8.79 -10.35 -3.24
CA ARG A 188 -7.96 -10.47 -4.43
C ARG A 188 -7.31 -9.14 -4.75
N PHE A 189 -6.05 -9.19 -5.14
CA PHE A 189 -5.33 -8.04 -5.66
C PHE A 189 -5.49 -7.98 -7.18
N TYR A 190 -5.46 -6.78 -7.72
CA TYR A 190 -5.35 -6.57 -9.14
C TYR A 190 -4.48 -5.35 -9.41
N ASP A 191 -3.55 -5.50 -10.35
CA ASP A 191 -2.80 -4.39 -10.91
C ASP A 191 -3.32 -4.16 -12.33
N PRO A 192 -3.97 -3.03 -12.63
CA PRO A 192 -4.49 -2.75 -13.97
C PRO A 192 -3.38 -2.63 -15.03
N TYR A 193 -2.11 -2.56 -14.63
CA TYR A 193 -0.96 -2.48 -15.53
C TYR A 193 -0.15 -3.78 -15.61
N LYS A 194 -0.46 -4.79 -14.78
CA LYS A 194 -0.01 -6.16 -15.07
C LYS A 194 -0.73 -6.57 -16.36
N LYS A 195 0.02 -6.68 -17.46
CA LYS A 195 -0.47 -7.40 -18.63
C LYS A 195 -0.79 -8.82 -18.15
N THR A 196 -2.06 -9.18 -18.09
CA THR A 196 -2.42 -10.59 -18.09
C THR A 196 -1.75 -11.20 -19.32
N PRO A 197 -1.04 -12.34 -19.19
CA PRO A 197 -0.78 -13.16 -20.37
C PRO A 197 -2.13 -13.35 -21.08
N PRO A 198 -2.19 -13.28 -22.42
CA PRO A 198 -3.42 -13.64 -23.11
C PRO A 198 -3.89 -14.98 -22.57
N GLU A 199 -5.16 -15.05 -22.15
CA GLU A 199 -5.77 -16.31 -21.78
C GLU A 199 -5.46 -17.29 -22.91
N VAL A 200 -4.71 -18.35 -22.60
CA VAL A 200 -4.60 -19.46 -23.54
C VAL A 200 -6.01 -20.01 -23.62
N ASP A 201 -6.67 -19.80 -24.74
CA ASP A 201 -7.97 -20.39 -25.07
C ASP A 201 -7.86 -21.91 -24.93
N ILE A 202 -8.23 -22.44 -23.76
CA ILE A 202 -8.51 -23.86 -23.59
C ILE A 202 -9.94 -24.06 -24.12
N ALA A 203 -10.08 -24.03 -25.43
CA ALA A 203 -11.29 -24.46 -26.12
C ALA A 203 -10.97 -24.82 -27.58
N ALA A 204 -10.62 -26.09 -27.80
CA ALA A 204 -11.10 -26.92 -28.91
C ALA A 204 -10.14 -28.11 -29.06
N ASP A 205 -10.43 -29.20 -28.35
CA ASP A 205 -10.10 -30.56 -28.77
C ASP A 205 -11.08 -31.50 -28.04
N MET A 206 -12.35 -31.38 -28.43
CA MET A 206 -13.33 -32.45 -28.33
C MET A 206 -14.05 -32.50 -29.67
N GLU A 207 -13.39 -33.11 -30.66
CA GLU A 207 -14.12 -33.78 -31.73
C GLU A 207 -14.24 -35.25 -31.33
N PHE A 208 -15.47 -35.64 -31.01
CA PHE A 208 -15.92 -37.01 -31.17
C PHE A 208 -16.23 -37.20 -32.67
N GLU A 209 -15.50 -38.09 -33.32
CA GLU A 209 -16.02 -39.06 -34.29
C GLU A 209 -15.03 -40.23 -34.46
#